data_AF-A0A7X9EB76-F1
#
_entry.id   AF-A0A7X9EB76-F1
#
_cell.length_a   1.000
_cell.length_b   1.000
_cell.length_c   1.000
_cell.angle_alpha   90.00
_cell.angle_beta   90.00
_cell.angle_gamma   90.00
#
_symmetry.space_group_name_H-M   'P 1'
#
loop_
_entity.id
_entity.type
_entity.pdbx_description
1 polymer ?
#
loop_
_entity_poly.entity_id
_entity_poly.type
_entity_poly.pdbx_seq_one_letter_code
_entity_poly.pdbx_strand_id
1 'polypeptide(L)' 'MAIIWTPNLSVGVQHIDDQHKIWFEKANELFEAGKERRAKEYIDTMLRFLDEYTKEHFRDEE' A
#
# COMPACT_ATOMS: atom_id res chain seq x y z
N MET A 1 -12.73 2.59 9.45
CA MET A 1 -12.28 3.97 9.24
C MET A 1 -11.39 3.90 8.02
N ALA A 2 -11.71 4.62 6.94
CA ALA A 2 -10.88 4.59 5.74
C ALA A 2 -9.64 5.45 5.99
N ILE A 3 -8.47 4.89 5.76
CA ILE A 3 -7.19 5.60 5.73
C ILE A 3 -7.08 6.19 4.33
N ILE A 4 -6.98 7.52 4.21
CA ILE A 4 -7.04 8.22 2.91
C ILE A 4 -5.74 9.01 2.71
N TRP A 5 -5.13 8.87 1.53
CA TRP A 5 -3.99 9.68 1.15
C TRP A 5 -4.42 11.13 0.95
N THR A 6 -3.61 12.06 1.44
CA THR A 6 -3.90 13.50 1.37
C THR A 6 -2.73 14.26 0.75
N PRO A 7 -2.97 15.39 0.05
CA PRO A 7 -1.90 16.13 -0.63
C PRO A 7 -0.75 16.61 0.25
N ASN A 8 -0.96 16.74 1.56
CA ASN A 8 0.10 17.07 2.52
C ASN A 8 1.16 15.94 2.71
N LEU A 9 0.89 14.74 2.20
CA LEU A 9 1.82 13.60 2.20
C LEU A 9 2.62 13.51 0.88
N SER A 10 2.37 14.42 -0.06
CA SER A 10 3.12 14.48 -1.32
C SER A 10 4.58 14.81 -1.07
N VAL A 11 5.47 14.10 -1.76
CA VAL A 11 6.90 14.41 -1.79
C VAL A 11 7.29 15.24 -3.03
N GLY A 12 6.31 15.67 -3.82
CA GLY A 12 6.51 16.46 -5.04
C GLY A 12 7.01 15.66 -6.25
N VAL A 13 7.12 14.33 -6.11
CA VAL A 13 7.50 13.41 -7.21
C VAL A 13 6.30 12.53 -7.51
N GLN A 14 5.64 12.79 -8.65
CA GLN A 14 4.38 12.16 -9.02
C GLN A 14 4.42 10.62 -8.96
N HIS A 15 5.47 10.00 -9.49
CA HIS A 15 5.64 8.54 -9.47
C HIS A 15 5.66 7.99 -8.04
N ILE A 16 6.42 8.63 -7.15
CA ILE A 16 6.53 8.24 -5.74
C ILE A 16 5.21 8.50 -5.01
N ASP A 17 4.52 9.60 -5.32
CA ASP A 17 3.21 9.89 -4.73
C ASP A 17 2.14 8.88 -5.16
N ASP A 18 2.19 8.40 -6.40
CA ASP A 18 1.28 7.36 -6.89
C ASP A 18 1.57 6.02 -6.22
N GLN A 19 2.84 5.68 -6.04
CA GLN A 19 3.24 4.54 -5.23
C GLN A 19 2.77 4.67 -3.76
N HIS A 20 2.87 5.87 -3.17
CA HIS A 20 2.37 6.14 -1.83
C HIS A 20 0.86 5.93 -1.70
N LYS A 21 0.06 6.29 -2.70
CA LYS A 21 -1.39 6.07 -2.67
C LYS A 21 -1.76 4.58 -2.63
N ILE A 22 -1.01 3.72 -3.31
CA ILE A 22 -1.24 2.27 -3.31
C ILE A 22 -1.16 1.71 -1.88
N TRP A 23 -0.27 2.24 -1.03
CA TRP A 23 -0.18 1.85 0.38
C TRP A 23 -1.48 2.09 1.16
N PHE A 24 -2.16 3.21 0.89
CA PHE A 24 -3.42 3.54 1.52
C PHE A 24 -4.54 2.60 1.07
N GLU A 25 -4.55 2.22 -0.21
CA GLU A 25 -5.48 1.21 -0.74
C GLU A 25 -5.27 -0.14 -0.05
N LYS A 26 -4.03 -0.63 0.04
CA LYS A 26 -3.71 -1.90 0.71
C LYS A 26 -4.05 -1.89 2.20
N ALA A 27 -3.81 -0.77 2.88
CA ALA A 27 -4.15 -0.63 4.29
C ALA A 27 -5.68 -0.68 4.51
N ASN A 28 -6.47 -0.05 3.61
CA ASN A 28 -7.92 -0.13 3.65
C ASN A 28 -8.44 -1.54 3.40
N GLU A 29 -7.91 -2.22 2.38
CA GLU A 29 -8.30 -3.59 2.08
C GLU A 29 -7.99 -4.55 3.25
N LEU A 30 -6.86 -4.38 3.96
CA LEU A 30 -6.57 -5.14 5.18
C LEU A 30 -7.62 -4.86 6.26
N PHE A 31 -7.99 -3.60 6.46
CA PHE A 31 -8.97 -3.21 7.47
C PHE A 31 -10.35 -3.84 7.19
N GLU A 32 -10.79 -3.84 5.93
CA GLU A 32 -12.04 -4.51 5.54
C GLU A 32 -11.94 -6.04 5.66
N ALA A 33 -10.83 -6.66 5.24
CA ALA A 33 -10.60 -8.09 5.45
C ALA A 33 -10.61 -8.47 6.94
N GLY A 34 -10.10 -7.59 7.81
CA GLY A 34 -10.18 -7.70 9.26
C GLY A 34 -11.62 -7.77 9.79
N LYS A 35 -12.49 -6.88 9.30
CA LYS A 35 -13.93 -6.90 9.67
C LYS A 35 -14.63 -8.17 9.22
N GLU A 36 -14.26 -8.70 8.06
CA GLU A 36 -14.83 -9.91 7.50
C GLU A 36 -14.22 -11.21 8.06
N ARG A 37 -13.31 -11.12 9.05
CA ARG A 37 -12.55 -12.26 9.59
C ARG A 37 -11.72 -13.02 8.54
N ARG A 38 -11.36 -12.34 7.44
CA ARG A 38 -10.48 -12.82 6.36
C ARG A 38 -9.08 -12.20 6.40
N ALA A 39 -8.68 -11.67 7.57
CA ALA A 39 -7.40 -10.99 7.73
C ALA A 39 -6.21 -11.90 7.41
N LYS A 40 -6.31 -13.20 7.72
CA LYS A 40 -5.20 -14.15 7.55
C LYS A 40 -4.89 -14.38 6.07
N GLU A 41 -5.90 -14.54 5.23
CA GLU A 41 -5.75 -14.68 3.78
C GLU A 41 -5.23 -13.38 3.15
N TYR A 42 -5.68 -12.23 3.68
CA TYR A 42 -5.27 -10.93 3.17
C TYR A 42 -3.84 -10.55 3.56
N ILE A 43 -3.36 -10.94 4.74
CA ILE A 43 -1.98 -10.73 5.17
C ILE A 43 -1.00 -11.38 4.20
N ASP A 44 -1.28 -12.59 3.72
CA ASP A 44 -0.41 -13.28 2.76
C ASP A 44 -0.34 -12.55 1.41
N THR A 45 -1.47 -12.00 0.96
CA THR A 45 -1.54 -11.14 -0.24
C THR A 45 -0.75 -9.86 -0.05
N MET A 46 -0.85 -9.24 1.13
CA MET A 46 -0.10 -8.04 1.44
C MET A 46 1.40 -8.28 1.47
N LEU A 47 1.86 -9.36 2.11
CA LEU A 47 3.30 -9.70 2.17
C LEU A 47 3.91 -9.91 0.77
N ARG A 48 3.17 -10.54 -0.15
CA ARG A 48 3.60 -10.67 -1.55
C ARG A 48 3.66 -9.31 -2.25
N PHE A 49 2.69 -8.44 -2.00
CA PHE A 49 2.73 -7.06 -2.49
C PHE A 49 3.94 -6.30 -1.95
N LEU A 50 4.29 -6.42 -0.66
CA LEU A 50 5.49 -5.80 -0.08
C LEU A 50 6.76 -6.26 -0.82
N ASP A 51 6.87 -7.55 -1.06
CA ASP A 51 8.04 -8.15 -1.71
C ASP A 51 8.21 -7.64 -3.15
N GLU A 52 7.13 -7.59 -3.93
CA GLU A 52 7.19 -7.06 -5.30
C GLU A 52 7.38 -5.54 -5.33
N TYR A 53 6.66 -4.80 -4.49
CA TYR A 53 6.76 -3.34 -4.42
C TYR A 53 8.15 -2.89 -3.98
N THR A 54 8.77 -3.53 -2.99
CA THR A 54 10.14 -3.16 -2.57
C THR A 54 11.18 -3.45 -3.65
N LYS A 55 11.02 -4.53 -4.43
CA LYS A 55 11.88 -4.80 -5.60
C LYS A 55 11.72 -3.75 -6.70
N GLU A 56 10.50 -3.27 -6.95
CA GLU A 56 10.21 -2.26 -7.97
C GLU A 56 10.66 -0.86 -7.51
N HIS A 57 10.30 -0.46 -6.29
CA HIS A 57 10.69 0.81 -5.69
C HIS A 57 12.22 0.98 -5.62
N PHE A 58 12.94 -0.04 -5.14
CA PHE A 58 14.41 0.04 -5.06
C PHE A 58 15.10 -0.09 -6.41
N ARG A 59 14.48 -0.76 -7.40
CA ARG A 59 15.01 -0.79 -8.77
C ARG A 59 14.87 0.55 -9.46
N ASP A 60 13.76 1.25 -9.24
CA ASP A 60 13.51 2.57 -9.82
C ASP A 60 14.39 3.68 -9.18
N GLU A 61 15.06 3.38 -8.06
CA GLU A 61 15.98 4.28 -7.35
C GLU A 61 17.49 4.08 -7.68
N GLU A 62 17.87 3.07 -8.48
CA GLU A 62 19.24 2.88 -9.04
C GLU A 62 19.43 3.54 -10.42
#